data_AF-A0AA43ZXX4-F1
#
_entry.id   AF-A0AA43ZXX4-F1
#
_cell.length_a   1.000
_cell.length_b   1.000
_cell.length_c   1.000
_cell.angle_alpha   90.00
_cell.angle_beta   90.00
_cell.angle_gamma   90.00
#
_symmetry.space_group_name_H-M   'P 1'
#
loop_
_entity.id
_entity.type
_entity.pdbx_description
1 polymer ?
#
loop_
_entity_poly.entity_id
_entity_poly.type
_entity_poly.pdbx_seq_one_letter_code
_entity_poly.pdbx_strand_id
1 'polypeptide(L)'
;MNSKITAVAVVAVLAVAAIGGYLILNNHGGESQKGGFYSWDPTVVTVNGDYSNCTPAFMTIAETVFEATYGEVPSYEGISLSDIPEEYLYEYTPYVTENADGTLTVLTYDNNSVGTSEAYAEKTISFTPTKVICYTDAYIDTIYMILCDYYGEEAHSGDSEQAEATLWELIPAMTSSVKSGLESKYGLTVPSSVTILGTGQEDLVDYCASLPSDERVIVFMSEYNIRSTNSSSWWTTNSTIEFNTNGNVRFIYTLSNSPAMVLSTIEMVGKVIGFDNTDSMMTSILAEIYVMQKAIDDSGKTYTFYAETASGNSVGSNTLMGGIFASILKMDNVFDGSLMGSKMSDEDIVMAQPQVIGFYSSDTRSMDEKMRAA
;
A
#
# COMPACT_ATOMS: atom_id res chain seq x y z
N MET A 1 -28.07 -9.42 -44.32
CA MET A 1 -26.80 -8.71 -44.60
C MET A 1 -26.99 -7.28 -44.14
N ASN A 2 -26.33 -6.72 -43.13
CA ASN A 2 -25.18 -7.13 -42.31
C ASN A 2 -25.45 -6.75 -40.85
N SER A 3 -25.36 -7.73 -39.96
CA SER A 3 -25.24 -7.59 -38.52
C SER A 3 -23.79 -7.25 -38.20
N LYS A 4 -23.50 -6.04 -37.71
CA LYS A 4 -22.26 -5.77 -36.98
C LYS A 4 -22.55 -6.01 -35.51
N ILE A 5 -22.15 -7.19 -35.06
CA ILE A 5 -22.04 -7.57 -33.66
C ILE A 5 -20.91 -6.70 -33.10
N THR A 6 -21.25 -5.80 -32.18
CA THR A 6 -20.26 -5.16 -31.31
C THR A 6 -19.83 -6.23 -30.32
N ALA A 7 -18.61 -6.73 -30.50
CA ALA A 7 -17.99 -7.64 -29.55
C ALA A 7 -17.81 -6.88 -28.23
N VAL A 8 -18.62 -7.25 -27.24
CA VAL A 8 -18.34 -6.94 -25.84
C VAL A 8 -17.10 -7.77 -25.51
N ALA A 9 -15.96 -7.10 -25.37
CA ALA A 9 -14.75 -7.72 -24.85
C ALA A 9 -15.03 -8.02 -23.38
N VAL A 10 -15.42 -9.27 -23.11
CA VAL A 10 -15.38 -9.86 -21.78
C VAL A 10 -13.91 -9.93 -21.41
N VAL A 11 -13.43 -8.97 -20.63
CA VAL A 11 -12.14 -9.09 -19.95
C VAL A 11 -12.33 -10.18 -18.92
N ALA A 12 -11.76 -11.34 -19.22
CA ALA A 12 -11.72 -12.44 -18.30
C ALA A 12 -10.82 -12.04 -17.13
N VAL A 13 -11.40 -11.87 -15.95
CA VAL A 13 -10.67 -11.93 -14.67
C VAL A 13 -10.14 -13.36 -14.54
N LEU A 14 -9.02 -13.62 -15.20
CA LEU A 14 -8.29 -14.87 -15.15
C LEU A 14 -7.10 -14.65 -14.24
N ALA A 15 -7.28 -15.03 -12.98
CA ALA A 15 -6.26 -15.48 -12.04
C ALA A 15 -4.92 -14.74 -12.11
N VAL A 16 -4.69 -13.83 -11.16
CA VAL A 16 -3.36 -13.40 -10.73
C VAL A 16 -2.61 -14.61 -10.17
N ALA A 17 -2.15 -15.48 -11.07
CA ALA A 17 -1.29 -16.60 -10.79
C ALA A 17 0.16 -16.11 -10.84
N ALA A 18 0.57 -15.31 -9.85
CA ALA A 18 1.99 -15.24 -9.43
C ALA A 18 2.25 -14.43 -8.15
N ILE A 19 1.45 -13.43 -7.74
CA ILE A 19 1.87 -12.52 -6.64
C ILE A 19 0.75 -12.18 -5.61
N GLY A 20 -0.51 -12.52 -5.87
CA GLY A 20 -1.62 -12.35 -4.92
C GLY A 20 -1.71 -13.44 -3.85
N GLY A 21 -2.17 -13.10 -2.64
CA GLY A 21 -2.19 -13.99 -1.47
C GLY A 21 -2.80 -15.38 -1.71
N TYR A 22 -2.23 -16.40 -1.06
CA TYR A 22 -2.82 -17.74 -1.09
C TYR A 22 -4.03 -17.80 -0.15
N LEU A 23 -5.22 -17.92 -0.71
CA LEU A 23 -6.42 -18.36 0.00
C LEU A 23 -6.27 -19.86 0.32
N ILE A 24 -5.88 -20.18 1.56
CA ILE A 24 -6.09 -21.52 2.10
C ILE A 24 -7.54 -21.57 2.60
N LEU A 25 -8.47 -21.83 1.68
CA LEU A 25 -9.85 -22.14 2.04
C LEU A 25 -9.87 -23.53 2.69
N ASN A 26 -10.21 -23.60 3.96
CA ASN A 26 -10.47 -24.86 4.68
C ASN A 26 -11.80 -25.48 4.22
N ASN A 27 -11.91 -25.83 2.92
CA ASN A 27 -13.06 -26.56 2.39
C ASN A 27 -12.66 -27.98 1.93
N HIS A 28 -12.59 -28.87 2.94
CA HIS A 28 -12.91 -30.30 2.93
C HIS A 28 -12.02 -31.29 2.15
N GLY A 29 -11.39 -32.22 2.91
CA GLY A 29 -11.23 -33.62 2.47
C GLY A 29 -9.86 -34.28 2.68
N GLY A 30 -9.50 -34.62 3.92
CA GLY A 30 -8.44 -35.60 4.22
C GLY A 30 -7.59 -35.24 5.44
N GLU A 31 -7.88 -35.88 6.57
CA GLU A 31 -7.34 -35.63 7.92
C GLU A 31 -7.84 -34.33 8.58
N SER A 32 -8.67 -34.50 9.60
CA SER A 32 -9.17 -33.41 10.45
C SER A 32 -8.00 -32.77 11.19
N GLN A 33 -7.66 -31.53 10.83
CA GLN A 33 -7.00 -30.59 11.73
C GLN A 33 -7.73 -30.65 13.08
N LYS A 34 -7.04 -31.08 14.14
CA LYS A 34 -7.62 -31.31 15.47
C LYS A 34 -6.81 -30.56 16.51
N GLY A 35 -7.47 -29.77 17.34
CA GLY A 35 -6.84 -29.01 18.42
C GLY A 35 -6.45 -27.58 18.02
N GLY A 36 -5.93 -26.83 18.99
CA GLY A 36 -5.56 -25.43 18.79
C GLY A 36 -6.71 -24.54 18.31
N PHE A 37 -6.38 -23.58 17.47
CA PHE A 37 -7.30 -22.58 16.94
C PHE A 37 -8.24 -23.15 15.87
N TYR A 38 -7.96 -24.34 15.34
CA TYR A 38 -8.91 -25.05 14.46
C TYR A 38 -10.16 -25.52 15.21
N SER A 39 -10.15 -25.53 16.54
CA SER A 39 -11.22 -26.13 17.36
C SER A 39 -12.58 -25.42 17.28
N TRP A 40 -12.63 -24.19 16.76
CA TRP A 40 -13.87 -23.43 16.54
C TRP A 40 -14.13 -23.06 15.07
N ASP A 41 -13.38 -23.66 14.14
CA ASP A 41 -13.55 -23.49 12.69
C ASP A 41 -13.49 -22.03 12.16
N PRO A 42 -12.40 -21.28 12.43
CA PRO A 42 -12.25 -19.93 11.90
C PRO A 42 -11.90 -19.93 10.41
N THR A 43 -12.29 -18.87 9.70
CA THR A 43 -11.75 -18.56 8.37
C THR A 43 -10.30 -18.10 8.52
N VAL A 44 -9.35 -18.83 7.94
CA VAL A 44 -7.92 -18.49 8.00
C VAL A 44 -7.47 -17.86 6.69
N VAL A 45 -6.84 -16.70 6.77
CA VAL A 45 -6.35 -15.95 5.61
C VAL A 45 -4.86 -15.65 5.75
N THR A 46 -4.14 -15.76 4.64
CA THR A 46 -2.74 -15.33 4.54
C THR A 46 -2.67 -14.13 3.62
N VAL A 47 -2.20 -13.00 4.13
CA VAL A 47 -2.15 -11.73 3.40
C VAL A 47 -0.72 -11.38 3.01
N ASN A 48 -0.55 -10.78 1.84
CA ASN A 48 0.79 -10.39 1.39
C ASN A 48 1.29 -9.18 2.19
N GLY A 49 2.32 -9.38 3.01
CA GLY A 49 2.92 -8.30 3.80
C GLY A 49 3.66 -7.26 2.97
N ASP A 50 4.08 -7.59 1.76
CA ASP A 50 4.75 -6.63 0.89
C ASP A 50 3.80 -5.52 0.41
N TYR A 51 2.51 -5.84 0.26
CA TYR A 51 1.45 -4.88 -0.06
C TYR A 51 0.99 -4.04 1.13
N SER A 52 1.64 -4.20 2.29
CA SER A 52 1.31 -3.46 3.49
C SER A 52 2.07 -2.13 3.65
N ASN A 53 2.60 -1.56 2.55
CA ASN A 53 3.30 -0.28 2.58
C ASN A 53 2.94 0.57 1.36
N CYS A 54 2.26 1.70 1.56
CA CYS A 54 2.11 2.80 0.59
C CYS A 54 1.92 2.37 -0.88
N THR A 55 1.07 1.38 -1.19
CA THR A 55 0.78 0.91 -2.56
C THR A 55 -0.72 0.67 -2.72
N PRO A 56 -1.33 0.97 -3.88
CA PRO A 56 -2.72 0.58 -4.17
C PRO A 56 -2.99 -0.93 -4.04
N ALA A 57 -1.95 -1.78 -4.16
CA ALA A 57 -2.05 -3.22 -3.98
C ALA A 57 -2.55 -3.66 -2.58
N PHE A 58 -2.65 -2.75 -1.61
CA PHE A 58 -3.32 -3.04 -0.33
C PHE A 58 -4.78 -3.48 -0.51
N MET A 59 -5.45 -3.07 -1.60
CA MET A 59 -6.82 -3.50 -1.90
C MET A 59 -6.92 -5.01 -2.16
N THR A 60 -5.89 -5.64 -2.73
CA THR A 60 -5.85 -7.10 -2.89
C THR A 60 -5.93 -7.83 -1.54
N ILE A 61 -5.45 -7.21 -0.45
CA ILE A 61 -5.64 -7.76 0.91
C ILE A 61 -7.13 -7.68 1.30
N ALA A 62 -7.78 -6.54 1.05
CA ALA A 62 -9.20 -6.36 1.35
C ALA A 62 -10.07 -7.35 0.56
N GLU A 63 -9.85 -7.48 -0.75
CA GLU A 63 -10.52 -8.44 -1.64
C GLU A 63 -10.33 -9.87 -1.14
N THR A 64 -9.09 -10.29 -0.88
CA THR A 64 -8.78 -11.65 -0.41
C THR A 64 -9.56 -12.02 0.84
N VAL A 65 -9.61 -11.11 1.82
CA VAL A 65 -10.30 -11.36 3.10
C VAL A 65 -11.82 -11.28 2.92
N PHE A 66 -12.29 -10.36 2.07
CA PHE A 66 -13.69 -10.23 1.71
C PHE A 66 -14.21 -11.52 1.06
N GLU A 67 -13.52 -12.03 0.04
CA GLU A 67 -13.88 -13.26 -0.66
C GLU A 67 -13.89 -14.48 0.24
N ALA A 68 -12.94 -14.58 1.17
CA ALA A 68 -12.88 -15.67 2.13
C ALA A 68 -14.07 -15.69 3.11
N THR A 69 -14.66 -14.52 3.39
CA THR A 69 -15.58 -14.33 4.52
C THR A 69 -17.01 -14.03 4.08
N TYR A 70 -17.18 -13.17 3.08
CA TYR A 70 -18.45 -12.66 2.59
C TYR A 70 -18.81 -13.21 1.20
N GLY A 71 -17.84 -13.64 0.39
CA GLY A 71 -18.02 -14.14 -0.98
C GLY A 71 -17.50 -13.15 -2.03
N GLU A 72 -17.87 -13.35 -3.30
CA GLU A 72 -17.35 -12.55 -4.43
C GLU A 72 -17.55 -11.03 -4.23
N VAL A 73 -16.50 -10.25 -4.51
CA VAL A 73 -16.55 -8.78 -4.46
C VAL A 73 -17.56 -8.30 -5.51
N PRO A 74 -18.57 -7.49 -5.14
CA PRO A 74 -19.50 -6.96 -6.11
C PRO A 74 -18.77 -6.07 -7.13
N SER A 75 -19.24 -6.04 -8.38
CA SER A 75 -18.67 -5.17 -9.39
C SER A 75 -18.81 -3.69 -9.01
N TYR A 76 -17.71 -2.94 -9.15
CA TYR A 76 -17.64 -1.49 -8.97
C TYR A 76 -17.37 -0.74 -10.29
N GLU A 77 -17.42 -1.44 -11.43
CA GLU A 77 -17.16 -0.83 -12.74
C GLU A 77 -18.16 0.28 -13.05
N GLY A 78 -17.64 1.44 -13.46
CA GLY A 78 -18.45 2.59 -13.88
C GLY A 78 -19.07 3.39 -12.74
N ILE A 79 -18.77 3.07 -11.48
CA ILE A 79 -19.16 3.89 -10.33
C ILE A 79 -18.25 5.11 -10.27
N SER A 80 -18.83 6.31 -10.27
CA SER A 80 -18.12 7.56 -10.03
C SER A 80 -18.17 7.94 -8.55
N LEU A 81 -17.27 8.83 -8.10
CA LEU A 81 -17.30 9.36 -6.71
C LEU A 81 -18.66 9.98 -6.34
N SER A 82 -19.33 10.63 -7.30
CA SER A 82 -20.66 11.23 -7.06
C SER A 82 -21.79 10.22 -6.90
N ASP A 83 -21.57 8.96 -7.26
CA ASP A 83 -22.54 7.88 -7.09
C ASP A 83 -22.45 7.24 -5.69
N ILE A 84 -21.35 7.46 -4.97
CA ILE A 84 -21.11 6.92 -3.63
C ILE A 84 -21.87 7.78 -2.60
N PRO A 85 -22.79 7.20 -1.81
CA PRO A 85 -23.46 7.94 -0.73
C PRO A 85 -22.45 8.41 0.32
N GLU A 86 -22.70 9.57 0.93
CA GLU A 86 -21.79 10.19 1.92
C GLU A 86 -21.43 9.24 3.07
N GLU A 87 -22.39 8.43 3.55
CA GLU A 87 -22.14 7.43 4.61
C GLU A 87 -21.16 6.30 4.23
N TYR A 88 -20.90 6.11 2.94
CA TYR A 88 -20.00 5.09 2.40
C TYR A 88 -18.73 5.68 1.78
N LEU A 89 -18.62 7.01 1.70
CA LEU A 89 -17.41 7.63 1.21
C LEU A 89 -16.32 7.43 2.25
N TYR A 90 -15.36 6.56 1.95
CA TYR A 90 -14.31 6.20 2.90
C TYR A 90 -13.48 7.42 3.29
N GLU A 91 -13.46 7.73 4.58
CA GLU A 91 -12.81 8.93 5.10
C GLU A 91 -11.28 8.80 5.09
N TYR A 92 -10.61 9.81 4.55
CA TYR A 92 -9.18 10.02 4.68
C TYR A 92 -8.84 11.52 4.56
N THR A 93 -7.70 11.93 5.10
CA THR A 93 -7.22 13.32 5.02
C THR A 93 -6.22 13.46 3.87
N PRO A 94 -6.49 14.24 2.81
CA PRO A 94 -5.52 14.43 1.74
C PRO A 94 -4.20 15.00 2.25
N TYR A 95 -3.08 14.42 1.80
CA TYR A 95 -1.72 14.92 2.11
C TYR A 95 -1.20 15.88 1.05
N VAL A 96 -2.04 16.27 0.10
CA VAL A 96 -1.70 17.22 -0.95
C VAL A 96 -2.88 18.15 -1.15
N THR A 97 -2.58 19.42 -1.38
CA THR A 97 -3.56 20.43 -1.76
C THR A 97 -2.96 21.28 -2.87
N GLU A 98 -3.72 21.44 -3.95
CA GLU A 98 -3.35 22.36 -5.02
C GLU A 98 -3.74 23.80 -4.62
N ASN A 99 -2.78 24.69 -4.67
CA ASN A 99 -2.96 26.11 -4.37
C ASN A 99 -3.43 26.85 -5.63
N ALA A 100 -4.06 28.02 -5.44
CA ALA A 100 -4.59 28.82 -6.54
C ALA A 100 -3.53 29.31 -7.55
N ASP A 101 -2.24 29.28 -7.18
CA ASP A 101 -1.11 29.64 -8.05
C ASP A 101 -0.50 28.44 -8.80
N GLY A 102 -1.11 27.25 -8.68
CA GLY A 102 -0.64 26.01 -9.30
C GLY A 102 0.51 25.32 -8.55
N THR A 103 0.92 25.84 -7.38
CA THR A 103 1.83 25.12 -6.49
C THR A 103 1.08 24.09 -5.66
N LEU A 104 1.78 23.07 -5.16
CA LEU A 104 1.21 22.08 -4.24
C LEU A 104 1.70 22.35 -2.82
N THR A 105 0.79 22.28 -1.85
CA THR A 105 1.14 22.12 -0.43
C THR A 105 1.02 20.64 -0.09
N VAL A 106 2.11 20.04 0.37
CA VAL A 106 2.15 18.63 0.78
C VAL A 106 2.35 18.51 2.29
N LEU A 107 1.60 17.61 2.92
CA LEU A 107 1.80 17.19 4.29
C LEU A 107 2.83 16.06 4.32
N THR A 108 3.87 16.24 5.12
CA THR A 108 4.99 15.32 5.26
C THR A 108 5.35 15.15 6.74
N TYR A 109 6.18 14.16 7.03
CA TYR A 109 6.82 14.01 8.34
C TYR A 109 8.09 14.86 8.47
N ASP A 110 8.49 15.17 9.70
CA ASP A 110 9.70 15.92 10.04
C ASP A 110 10.49 15.25 11.19
N ASN A 111 11.54 15.91 11.68
CA ASN A 111 12.41 15.39 12.73
C ASN A 111 11.76 15.28 14.13
N ASN A 112 10.56 15.82 14.33
CA ASN A 112 9.79 15.72 15.56
C ASN A 112 8.73 14.62 15.49
N SER A 113 8.58 13.97 14.33
CA SER A 113 7.62 12.89 14.12
C SER A 113 7.96 11.65 14.95
N VAL A 114 6.93 10.99 15.48
CA VAL A 114 7.05 9.82 16.36
C VAL A 114 6.72 8.49 15.68
N GLY A 115 6.42 8.52 14.38
CA GLY A 115 6.07 7.33 13.58
C GLY A 115 4.70 6.71 13.91
N THR A 116 3.82 7.43 14.61
CA THR A 116 2.49 6.94 15.00
C THR A 116 1.37 7.94 14.73
N SER A 117 1.67 9.11 14.16
CA SER A 117 0.71 10.17 13.86
C SER A 117 0.52 10.32 12.35
N GLU A 118 -0.52 11.03 11.96
CA GLU A 118 -0.66 11.56 10.60
C GLU A 118 0.46 12.56 10.27
N ALA A 119 0.67 12.81 8.99
CA ALA A 119 1.59 13.83 8.51
C ALA A 119 1.05 15.22 8.86
N TYR A 120 1.92 16.14 9.28
CA TYR A 120 1.50 17.47 9.75
C TYR A 120 2.42 18.60 9.28
N ALA A 121 3.66 18.30 8.87
CA ALA A 121 4.58 19.34 8.43
C ALA A 121 4.26 19.70 6.97
N GLU A 122 4.15 20.99 6.68
CA GLU A 122 3.85 21.46 5.33
C GLU A 122 5.13 21.70 4.52
N LYS A 123 5.11 21.28 3.25
CA LYS A 123 6.09 21.68 2.24
C LYS A 123 5.40 22.19 0.99
N THR A 124 5.93 23.26 0.42
CA THR A 124 5.46 23.77 -0.88
C THR A 124 6.31 23.19 -2.02
N ILE A 125 5.65 22.57 -2.98
CA ILE A 125 6.22 22.08 -4.24
C ILE A 125 5.75 23.02 -5.35
N SER A 126 6.68 23.79 -5.90
CA SER A 126 6.38 24.81 -6.92
C SER A 126 6.76 24.38 -8.34
N PHE A 127 6.89 23.07 -8.56
CA PHE A 127 7.33 22.50 -9.82
C PHE A 127 6.81 21.07 -9.99
N THR A 128 6.60 20.66 -11.24
CA THR A 128 6.50 19.23 -11.59
C THR A 128 7.91 18.64 -11.71
N PRO A 129 8.21 17.50 -11.05
CA PRO A 129 9.53 16.87 -11.14
C PRO A 129 9.83 16.39 -12.55
N THR A 130 11.11 16.48 -12.92
CA THR A 130 11.68 15.76 -14.06
C THR A 130 12.30 14.43 -13.63
N LYS A 131 12.61 14.27 -12.34
CA LYS A 131 13.14 13.04 -11.74
C LYS A 131 12.55 12.77 -10.37
N VAL A 132 12.45 11.49 -10.04
CA VAL A 132 12.01 10.99 -8.74
C VAL A 132 13.03 9.98 -8.22
N ILE A 133 13.44 10.14 -6.97
CA ILE A 133 14.29 9.17 -6.27
C ILE A 133 13.46 8.56 -5.14
N CYS A 134 13.36 7.24 -5.10
CA CYS A 134 12.62 6.53 -4.06
C CYS A 134 13.55 5.68 -3.21
N TYR A 135 13.43 5.82 -1.89
CA TYR A 135 14.14 4.99 -0.89
C TYR A 135 13.34 3.77 -0.43
N THR A 136 12.16 3.57 -1.00
CA THR A 136 11.29 2.42 -0.76
C THR A 136 10.74 1.93 -2.10
N ASP A 137 10.76 0.61 -2.30
CA ASP A 137 10.20 -0.11 -3.44
C ASP A 137 8.71 0.18 -3.65
N ALA A 138 7.93 0.26 -2.57
CA ALA A 138 6.50 0.59 -2.61
C ALA A 138 6.16 1.92 -3.30
N TYR A 139 7.01 2.95 -3.18
CA TYR A 139 6.75 4.23 -3.86
C TYR A 139 6.93 4.10 -5.37
N ILE A 140 7.91 3.30 -5.81
CA ILE A 140 8.14 3.03 -7.22
C ILE A 140 6.98 2.21 -7.79
N ASP A 141 6.53 1.20 -7.05
CA ASP A 141 5.35 0.40 -7.38
C ASP A 141 4.09 1.28 -7.52
N THR A 142 3.86 2.20 -6.58
CA THR A 142 2.75 3.17 -6.68
C THR A 142 2.83 4.05 -7.92
N ILE A 143 4.02 4.59 -8.21
CA ILE A 143 4.23 5.39 -9.42
C ILE A 143 3.94 4.53 -10.66
N TYR A 144 4.40 3.28 -10.69
CA TYR A 144 4.14 2.35 -11.77
C TYR A 144 2.64 2.07 -11.96
N MET A 145 1.89 1.84 -10.89
CA MET A 145 0.44 1.62 -10.94
C MET A 145 -0.31 2.88 -11.43
N ILE A 146 0.11 4.07 -10.99
CA ILE A 146 -0.44 5.35 -11.50
C ILE A 146 -0.18 5.48 -13.01
N LEU A 147 1.02 5.12 -13.46
CA LEU A 147 1.37 5.17 -14.88
C LEU A 147 0.56 4.13 -15.69
N CYS A 148 0.37 2.92 -15.16
CA CYS A 148 -0.48 1.91 -15.79
C CYS A 148 -1.91 2.41 -15.98
N ASP A 149 -2.52 2.99 -14.94
CA ASP A 149 -3.84 3.61 -15.04
C ASP A 149 -3.87 4.76 -16.07
N TYR A 150 -2.83 5.60 -16.09
CA TYR A 150 -2.70 6.69 -17.05
C TYR A 150 -2.64 6.21 -18.51
N TYR A 151 -1.90 5.12 -18.78
CA TYR A 151 -1.77 4.56 -20.13
C TYR A 151 -2.89 3.55 -20.48
N GLY A 152 -3.76 3.20 -19.53
CA GLY A 152 -4.76 2.15 -19.71
C GLY A 152 -4.15 0.75 -19.87
N GLU A 153 -3.00 0.53 -19.22
CA GLU A 153 -2.26 -0.74 -19.20
C GLU A 153 -2.56 -1.50 -17.91
N GLU A 154 -2.58 -2.83 -17.97
CA GLU A 154 -2.80 -3.68 -16.80
C GLU A 154 -1.49 -3.82 -16.02
N ALA A 155 -1.47 -3.38 -14.76
CA ALA A 155 -0.29 -3.43 -13.91
C ALA A 155 0.17 -4.88 -13.66
N HIS A 156 1.47 -5.14 -13.70
CA HIS A 156 2.10 -6.44 -13.46
C HIS A 156 1.65 -7.58 -14.40
N SER A 157 1.00 -7.26 -15.52
CA SER A 157 0.66 -8.21 -16.58
C SER A 157 1.90 -8.68 -17.36
N GLY A 158 2.99 -7.93 -17.30
CA GLY A 158 4.19 -8.12 -18.12
C GLY A 158 4.13 -7.42 -19.48
N ASP A 159 3.02 -6.76 -19.81
CA ASP A 159 2.75 -6.11 -21.11
C ASP A 159 2.52 -4.58 -20.96
N SER A 160 3.14 -3.92 -19.98
CA SER A 160 2.96 -2.48 -19.68
C SER A 160 4.11 -1.60 -20.22
N GLU A 161 4.36 -1.66 -21.53
CA GLU A 161 5.55 -1.04 -22.14
C GLU A 161 5.62 0.48 -21.93
N GLN A 162 4.49 1.21 -22.01
CA GLN A 162 4.50 2.67 -21.87
C GLN A 162 4.67 3.10 -20.43
N ALA A 163 4.01 2.41 -19.49
CA ALA A 163 4.17 2.67 -18.07
C ALA A 163 5.61 2.40 -17.62
N GLU A 164 6.20 1.27 -18.03
CA GLU A 164 7.58 0.93 -17.68
C GLU A 164 8.60 1.91 -18.29
N ALA A 165 8.45 2.26 -19.58
CA ALA A 165 9.35 3.24 -20.21
C ALA A 165 9.33 4.58 -19.46
N THR A 166 8.13 5.09 -19.15
CA THR A 166 7.95 6.35 -18.43
C THR A 166 8.47 6.27 -17.00
N LEU A 167 8.24 5.15 -16.31
CA LEU A 167 8.73 4.91 -14.96
C LEU A 167 10.25 5.05 -14.89
N TRP A 168 10.97 4.41 -15.81
CA TRP A 168 12.43 4.41 -15.81
C TRP A 168 13.06 5.70 -16.35
N GLU A 169 12.32 6.49 -17.14
CA GLU A 169 12.71 7.87 -17.45
C GLU A 169 12.59 8.79 -16.23
N LEU A 170 11.56 8.58 -15.40
CA LEU A 170 11.29 9.35 -14.20
C LEU A 170 12.21 8.96 -13.04
N ILE A 171 12.61 7.69 -12.94
CA ILE A 171 13.40 7.16 -11.81
C ILE A 171 14.84 6.88 -12.27
N PRO A 172 15.74 7.88 -12.22
CA PRO A 172 17.11 7.73 -12.69
C PRO A 172 18.01 6.97 -11.69
N ALA A 173 17.58 6.86 -10.43
CA ALA A 173 18.39 6.30 -9.37
C ALA A 173 17.56 5.71 -8.22
N MET A 174 18.09 4.67 -7.59
CA MET A 174 17.53 4.02 -6.39
C MET A 174 18.63 3.29 -5.60
N THR A 175 18.32 2.81 -4.40
CA THR A 175 19.27 1.97 -3.64
C THR A 175 19.21 0.51 -4.09
N SER A 176 20.24 -0.28 -3.76
CA SER A 176 20.28 -1.71 -4.06
C SER A 176 19.15 -2.50 -3.39
N SER A 177 18.76 -2.12 -2.16
CA SER A 177 17.64 -2.75 -1.45
C SER A 177 16.30 -2.52 -2.15
N VAL A 178 16.10 -1.31 -2.68
CA VAL A 178 14.90 -0.96 -3.45
C VAL A 178 14.83 -1.77 -4.74
N LYS A 179 15.95 -1.86 -5.48
CA LYS A 179 16.04 -2.72 -6.67
C LYS A 179 15.67 -4.17 -6.36
N SER A 180 16.28 -4.77 -5.34
CA SER A 180 15.98 -6.15 -4.97
C SER A 180 14.52 -6.33 -4.54
N GLY A 181 13.94 -5.36 -3.83
CA GLY A 181 12.52 -5.35 -3.48
C GLY A 181 11.62 -5.35 -4.72
N LEU A 182 11.89 -4.48 -5.69
CA LEU A 182 11.13 -4.40 -6.95
C LEU A 182 11.14 -5.71 -7.73
N GLU A 183 12.32 -6.27 -7.95
CA GLU A 183 12.47 -7.51 -8.72
C GLU A 183 11.85 -8.71 -8.00
N SER A 184 11.97 -8.79 -6.66
CA SER A 184 11.50 -9.96 -5.91
C SER A 184 10.02 -9.91 -5.51
N LYS A 185 9.46 -8.73 -5.25
CA LYS A 185 8.10 -8.57 -4.73
C LYS A 185 7.08 -8.17 -5.79
N TYR A 186 7.51 -7.36 -6.77
CA TYR A 186 6.62 -6.75 -7.76
C TYR A 186 6.90 -7.24 -9.20
N GLY A 187 7.96 -8.03 -9.40
CA GLY A 187 8.35 -8.55 -10.71
C GLY A 187 8.87 -7.50 -11.69
N LEU A 188 9.11 -6.26 -11.22
CA LEU A 188 9.58 -5.15 -12.05
C LEU A 188 11.09 -5.27 -12.29
N THR A 189 11.48 -5.48 -13.54
CA THR A 189 12.90 -5.61 -13.92
C THR A 189 13.54 -4.23 -14.03
N VAL A 190 14.57 -3.97 -13.22
CA VAL A 190 15.25 -2.67 -13.21
C VAL A 190 16.30 -2.61 -14.33
N PRO A 191 16.19 -1.67 -15.29
CA PRO A 191 17.13 -1.58 -16.40
C PRO A 191 18.49 -1.08 -15.94
N SER A 192 19.54 -1.45 -16.69
CA SER A 192 20.92 -1.07 -16.37
C SER A 192 21.22 0.42 -16.49
N SER A 193 20.31 1.21 -17.08
CA SER A 193 20.35 2.67 -17.13
C SER A 193 20.08 3.33 -15.78
N VAL A 194 19.41 2.64 -14.85
CA VAL A 194 19.12 3.18 -13.52
C VAL A 194 20.38 3.09 -12.66
N THR A 195 20.77 4.21 -12.07
CA THR A 195 21.91 4.29 -11.17
C THR A 195 21.58 3.66 -9.83
N ILE A 196 22.43 2.73 -9.36
CA ILE A 196 22.30 2.15 -8.03
C ILE A 196 23.15 2.94 -7.04
N LEU A 197 22.47 3.69 -6.18
CA LEU A 197 23.09 4.45 -5.09
C LEU A 197 23.52 3.50 -3.96
N GLY A 198 24.60 3.88 -3.28
CA GLY A 198 24.90 3.30 -1.98
C GLY A 198 23.84 3.68 -0.95
N THR A 199 23.91 3.07 0.23
CA THR A 199 22.96 3.31 1.32
C THR A 199 23.38 4.47 2.22
N GLY A 200 24.50 5.13 1.94
CA GLY A 200 25.02 6.24 2.73
C GLY A 200 24.35 7.57 2.38
N GLN A 201 24.38 8.51 3.34
CA GLN A 201 23.99 9.90 3.07
C GLN A 201 24.89 10.56 2.02
N GLU A 202 26.19 10.22 2.04
CA GLU A 202 27.19 10.77 1.10
C GLU A 202 26.84 10.42 -0.35
N ASP A 203 26.36 9.20 -0.62
CA ASP A 203 25.95 8.77 -1.96
C ASP A 203 24.80 9.63 -2.52
N LEU A 204 23.84 9.99 -1.65
CA LEU A 204 22.74 10.88 -2.01
C LEU A 204 23.22 12.31 -2.25
N VAL A 205 24.09 12.82 -1.39
CA VAL A 205 24.69 14.15 -1.52
C VAL A 205 25.45 14.25 -2.84
N ASP A 206 26.30 13.28 -3.14
CA ASP A 206 27.09 13.23 -4.36
C ASP A 206 26.20 13.12 -5.60
N TYR A 207 25.17 12.27 -5.54
CA TYR A 207 24.19 12.15 -6.62
C TYR A 207 23.48 13.48 -6.88
N CYS A 208 22.89 14.09 -5.86
CA CYS A 208 22.18 15.38 -5.99
C CYS A 208 23.12 16.51 -6.45
N ALA A 209 24.38 16.51 -6.03
CA ALA A 209 25.38 17.49 -6.49
C ALA A 209 25.81 17.28 -7.95
N SER A 210 25.65 16.07 -8.48
CA SER A 210 25.96 15.74 -9.88
C SER A 210 24.85 16.11 -10.87
N LEU A 211 23.64 16.39 -10.36
CA LEU A 211 22.50 16.74 -11.20
C LEU A 211 22.69 18.10 -11.87
N PRO A 212 22.18 18.28 -13.11
CA PRO A 212 22.08 19.58 -13.74
C PRO A 212 21.31 20.58 -12.84
N SER A 213 21.72 21.86 -12.86
CA SER A 213 21.11 22.87 -11.99
C SER A 213 19.64 23.15 -12.26
N ASP A 214 19.14 22.81 -13.46
CA ASP A 214 17.75 22.93 -13.89
C ASP A 214 16.92 21.66 -13.66
N GLU A 215 17.54 20.59 -13.16
CA GLU A 215 16.84 19.35 -12.84
C GLU A 215 15.92 19.55 -11.64
N ARG A 216 14.68 19.06 -11.73
CA ARG A 216 13.65 19.20 -10.70
C ARG A 216 13.37 17.84 -10.10
N VAL A 217 13.75 17.65 -8.84
CA VAL A 217 13.77 16.31 -8.24
C VAL A 217 12.93 16.25 -6.98
N ILE A 218 12.07 15.23 -6.94
CA ILE A 218 11.41 14.80 -5.70
C ILE A 218 12.14 13.57 -5.17
N VAL A 219 12.42 13.55 -3.88
CA VAL A 219 12.97 12.40 -3.17
C VAL A 219 11.94 11.90 -2.16
N PHE A 220 11.39 10.72 -2.39
CA PHE A 220 10.50 10.04 -1.46
C PHE A 220 11.29 9.14 -0.51
N MET A 221 11.10 9.36 0.79
CA MET A 221 11.71 8.57 1.85
C MET A 221 10.67 8.12 2.87
N SER A 222 10.78 6.89 3.36
CA SER A 222 9.99 6.49 4.52
C SER A 222 10.51 7.17 5.78
N GLU A 223 9.59 7.66 6.61
CA GLU A 223 9.89 8.20 7.95
C GLU A 223 10.68 7.19 8.80
N TYR A 224 10.33 5.90 8.68
CA TYR A 224 10.99 4.82 9.40
C TYR A 224 12.47 4.65 9.00
N ASN A 225 12.79 4.80 7.72
CA ASN A 225 14.16 4.69 7.21
C ASN A 225 15.08 5.76 7.81
N ILE A 226 14.54 6.93 8.10
CA ILE A 226 15.29 8.04 8.69
C ILE A 226 15.43 7.87 10.20
N ARG A 227 14.37 7.42 10.88
CA ARG A 227 14.43 7.20 12.33
C ARG A 227 15.34 6.05 12.74
N SER A 228 15.37 4.97 11.96
CA SER A 228 16.15 3.77 12.28
C SER A 228 17.68 3.93 12.11
N THR A 229 18.16 5.02 11.47
CA THR A 229 19.56 5.14 11.01
C THR A 229 20.34 6.33 11.59
N ASN A 230 20.02 6.78 12.81
CA ASN A 230 20.63 7.94 13.50
C ASN A 230 20.06 9.30 13.02
N SER A 231 18.82 9.54 13.45
CA SER A 231 17.83 10.49 12.94
C SER A 231 18.28 11.92 12.60
N SER A 232 19.11 12.60 13.40
CA SER A 232 19.35 14.05 13.22
C SER A 232 20.22 14.42 12.01
N SER A 233 21.13 13.55 11.58
CA SER A 233 22.05 13.83 10.47
C SER A 233 21.32 13.80 9.13
N TRP A 234 20.43 12.83 8.90
CA TRP A 234 19.62 12.75 7.67
C TRP A 234 18.76 13.99 7.45
N TRP A 235 18.05 14.46 8.47
CA TRP A 235 17.25 15.69 8.38
C TRP A 235 18.09 16.92 8.02
N THR A 236 19.27 17.03 8.63
CA THR A 236 20.21 18.14 8.39
C THR A 236 20.78 18.08 6.98
N THR A 237 21.21 16.88 6.54
CA THR A 237 21.74 16.64 5.20
C THR A 237 20.70 16.97 4.14
N ASN A 238 19.48 16.46 4.28
CA ASN A 238 18.40 16.69 3.34
C ASN A 238 18.04 18.18 3.25
N SER A 239 17.92 18.86 4.39
CA SER A 239 17.67 20.32 4.42
C SER A 239 18.79 21.11 3.74
N THR A 240 20.05 20.66 3.89
CA THR A 240 21.22 21.27 3.24
C THR A 240 21.17 21.07 1.72
N ILE A 241 20.76 19.90 1.23
CA ILE A 241 20.54 19.63 -0.20
C ILE A 241 19.44 20.54 -0.75
N GLU A 242 18.29 20.63 -0.08
CA GLU A 242 17.19 21.51 -0.52
C GLU A 242 17.65 22.98 -0.60
N PHE A 243 18.43 23.44 0.38
CA PHE A 243 18.97 24.79 0.38
C PHE A 243 19.97 25.02 -0.76
N ASN A 244 20.95 24.14 -0.93
CA ASN A 244 22.01 24.28 -1.92
C ASN A 244 21.50 24.19 -3.37
N THR A 245 20.37 23.51 -3.57
CA THR A 245 19.73 23.38 -4.89
C THR A 245 18.70 24.48 -5.16
N ASN A 246 18.65 25.52 -4.31
CA ASN A 246 17.61 26.56 -4.32
C ASN A 246 16.19 25.98 -4.34
N GLY A 247 16.06 24.77 -3.82
CA GLY A 247 14.83 24.04 -3.76
C GLY A 247 14.39 23.30 -5.01
N ASN A 248 15.25 23.16 -6.00
CA ASN A 248 15.01 22.27 -7.14
C ASN A 248 15.01 20.79 -6.73
N VAL A 249 15.63 20.44 -5.60
CA VAL A 249 15.44 19.16 -4.93
C VAL A 249 14.52 19.35 -3.72
N ARG A 250 13.53 18.47 -3.57
CA ARG A 250 12.61 18.43 -2.43
C ARG A 250 12.46 17.02 -1.88
N PHE A 251 12.53 16.90 -0.56
CA PHE A 251 12.33 15.66 0.16
C PHE A 251 10.91 15.58 0.70
N ILE A 252 10.23 14.47 0.43
CA ILE A 252 8.92 14.16 0.99
C ILE A 252 9.06 12.88 1.80
N TYR A 253 8.66 12.97 3.06
CA TYR A 253 8.76 11.90 4.04
C TYR A 253 7.37 11.36 4.30
N THR A 254 7.18 10.06 4.10
CA THR A 254 5.86 9.45 4.25
C THR A 254 5.91 8.24 5.18
N LEU A 255 4.73 7.90 5.69
CA LEU A 255 4.46 6.76 6.54
C LEU A 255 3.04 6.31 6.22
N SER A 256 2.80 5.01 6.28
CA SER A 256 1.47 4.45 6.08
C SER A 256 1.23 3.35 7.10
N ASN A 257 0.49 3.69 8.15
CA ASN A 257 0.10 2.75 9.21
C ASN A 257 -1.39 2.42 9.17
N SER A 258 -2.18 2.99 8.25
CA SER A 258 -3.61 2.73 8.12
C SER A 258 -4.03 2.85 6.65
N PRO A 259 -5.19 2.28 6.26
CA PRO A 259 -5.68 2.44 4.89
C PRO A 259 -5.86 3.91 4.49
N ALA A 260 -6.36 4.75 5.40
CA ALA A 260 -6.52 6.18 5.16
C ALA A 260 -5.18 6.86 4.82
N MET A 261 -4.10 6.55 5.56
CA MET A 261 -2.78 7.10 5.28
C MET A 261 -2.20 6.59 3.95
N VAL A 262 -2.51 5.36 3.56
CA VAL A 262 -2.13 4.82 2.25
C VAL A 262 -2.83 5.61 1.14
N LEU A 263 -4.14 5.82 1.25
CA LEU A 263 -4.93 6.65 0.32
C LEU A 263 -4.35 8.07 0.20
N SER A 264 -4.10 8.74 1.33
CA SER A 264 -3.47 10.07 1.34
C SER A 264 -2.11 10.09 0.64
N THR A 265 -1.31 9.04 0.82
CA THR A 265 0.02 8.92 0.22
C THR A 265 -0.06 8.67 -1.28
N ILE A 266 -0.95 7.78 -1.73
CA ILE A 266 -1.19 7.50 -3.15
C ILE A 266 -1.60 8.78 -3.88
N GLU A 267 -2.58 9.51 -3.34
CA GLU A 267 -3.04 10.79 -3.90
C GLU A 267 -1.89 11.81 -3.99
N MET A 268 -1.14 11.96 -2.90
CA MET A 268 0.00 12.89 -2.86
C MET A 268 1.09 12.51 -3.87
N VAL A 269 1.47 11.24 -3.96
CA VAL A 269 2.48 10.78 -4.93
C VAL A 269 2.05 11.19 -6.33
N GLY A 270 0.84 10.81 -6.75
CA GLY A 270 0.33 11.06 -8.08
C GLY A 270 0.23 12.55 -8.46
N LYS A 271 -0.31 13.39 -7.56
CA LYS A 271 -0.36 14.84 -7.80
C LYS A 271 1.05 15.46 -7.84
N VAL A 272 1.97 15.03 -6.97
CA VAL A 272 3.35 15.54 -6.95
C VAL A 272 4.13 15.21 -8.22
N ILE A 273 3.96 14.00 -8.77
CA ILE A 273 4.63 13.62 -10.02
C ILE A 273 3.97 14.22 -11.27
N GLY A 274 2.79 14.86 -11.12
CA GLY A 274 2.10 15.58 -12.17
C GLY A 274 1.28 14.69 -13.12
N PHE A 275 0.77 13.55 -12.63
CA PHE A 275 -0.13 12.69 -13.40
C PHE A 275 -1.57 12.88 -12.91
N ASP A 276 -2.35 13.62 -13.69
CA ASP A 276 -3.73 14.04 -13.36
C ASP A 276 -4.72 12.86 -13.22
N ASN A 277 -4.39 11.66 -13.71
CA ASN A 277 -5.22 10.46 -13.56
C ASN A 277 -5.24 9.86 -12.15
N THR A 278 -4.52 10.45 -11.20
CA THR A 278 -4.59 10.05 -9.78
C THR A 278 -6.05 10.00 -9.29
N ASP A 279 -6.91 10.91 -9.76
CA ASP A 279 -8.32 10.95 -9.41
C ASP A 279 -9.09 9.71 -9.91
N SER A 280 -8.71 9.13 -11.07
CA SER A 280 -9.32 7.91 -11.63
C SER A 280 -9.03 6.70 -10.75
N MET A 281 -7.74 6.46 -10.46
CA MET A 281 -7.32 5.37 -9.58
C MET A 281 -7.93 5.51 -8.17
N MET A 282 -7.94 6.73 -7.60
CA MET A 282 -8.58 6.98 -6.31
C MET A 282 -10.09 6.72 -6.35
N THR A 283 -10.75 7.08 -7.45
CA THR A 283 -12.18 6.77 -7.66
C THR A 283 -12.42 5.26 -7.64
N SER A 284 -11.61 4.48 -8.37
CA SER A 284 -11.74 3.02 -8.41
C SER A 284 -11.56 2.40 -7.03
N ILE A 285 -10.52 2.80 -6.28
CA ILE A 285 -10.28 2.30 -4.91
C ILE A 285 -11.47 2.62 -3.99
N LEU A 286 -11.97 3.86 -4.03
CA LEU A 286 -13.09 4.28 -3.18
C LEU A 286 -14.40 3.59 -3.57
N ALA A 287 -14.63 3.35 -4.86
CA ALA A 287 -15.78 2.60 -5.35
C ALA A 287 -15.74 1.13 -4.92
N GLU A 288 -14.57 0.51 -4.94
CA GLU A 288 -14.36 -0.86 -4.47
C GLU A 288 -14.62 -0.99 -2.95
N ILE A 289 -14.08 -0.07 -2.15
CA ILE A 289 -14.37 0.00 -0.70
C ILE A 289 -15.88 0.16 -0.48
N TYR A 290 -16.54 1.03 -1.23
CA TYR A 290 -17.98 1.24 -1.15
C TYR A 290 -18.78 -0.05 -1.39
N VAL A 291 -18.53 -0.76 -2.49
CA VAL A 291 -19.32 -1.96 -2.82
C VAL A 291 -19.11 -3.08 -1.80
N MET A 292 -17.90 -3.21 -1.24
CA MET A 292 -17.62 -4.14 -0.15
C MET A 292 -18.39 -3.75 1.12
N GLN A 293 -18.28 -2.50 1.56
CA GLN A 293 -18.96 -2.01 2.77
C GLN A 293 -20.49 -2.10 2.66
N LYS A 294 -21.04 -1.81 1.48
CA LYS A 294 -22.46 -1.93 1.21
C LYS A 294 -22.91 -3.39 1.25
N ALA A 295 -22.16 -4.30 0.65
CA ALA A 295 -22.47 -5.73 0.70
C ALA A 295 -22.43 -6.29 2.13
N ILE A 296 -21.50 -5.81 2.96
CA ILE A 296 -21.43 -6.16 4.39
C ILE A 296 -22.70 -5.71 5.11
N ASP A 297 -23.10 -4.45 4.95
CA ASP A 297 -24.30 -3.92 5.59
C ASP A 297 -25.58 -4.64 5.12
N ASP A 298 -25.71 -4.86 3.81
CA ASP A 298 -26.84 -5.57 3.22
C ASP A 298 -26.92 -7.03 3.69
N SER A 299 -25.78 -7.64 4.07
CA SER A 299 -25.73 -8.99 4.65
C SER A 299 -26.24 -9.06 6.09
N GLY A 300 -26.14 -7.95 6.84
CA GLY A 300 -26.45 -7.89 8.27
C GLY A 300 -25.53 -8.75 9.16
N LYS A 301 -24.38 -9.19 8.65
CA LYS A 301 -23.40 -10.01 9.40
C LYS A 301 -22.29 -9.13 9.97
N THR A 302 -21.85 -9.47 11.18
CA THR A 302 -20.67 -8.91 11.82
C THR A 302 -19.73 -10.05 12.19
N TYR A 303 -18.45 -9.90 11.87
CA TYR A 303 -17.41 -10.89 12.14
C TYR A 303 -16.37 -10.31 13.10
N THR A 304 -15.83 -11.15 13.97
CA THR A 304 -14.65 -10.84 14.78
C THR A 304 -13.39 -11.35 14.09
N PHE A 305 -12.27 -10.65 14.29
CA PHE A 305 -10.98 -11.08 13.77
C PHE A 305 -9.86 -11.04 14.80
N TYR A 306 -8.87 -11.89 14.57
CA TYR A 306 -7.55 -11.84 15.19
C TYR A 306 -6.50 -11.89 14.09
N ALA A 307 -5.41 -11.14 14.23
CA ALA A 307 -4.30 -11.27 13.29
C ALA A 307 -2.94 -11.11 13.96
N GLU A 308 -1.93 -11.71 13.36
CA GLU A 308 -0.60 -11.86 13.96
C GLU A 308 0.53 -11.62 12.97
N THR A 309 1.61 -10.98 13.44
CA THR A 309 2.85 -10.82 12.68
C THR A 309 3.64 -12.12 12.59
N ALA A 310 4.61 -12.17 11.67
CA ALA A 310 5.59 -13.26 11.62
C ALA A 310 6.37 -13.45 12.93
N SER A 311 6.47 -12.42 13.77
CA SER A 311 7.14 -12.48 15.08
C SER A 311 6.21 -12.88 16.23
N GLY A 312 4.93 -13.15 15.94
CA GLY A 312 3.96 -13.53 16.96
C GLY A 312 3.28 -12.39 17.70
N ASN A 313 3.44 -11.15 17.24
CA ASN A 313 2.78 -10.00 17.87
C ASN A 313 1.37 -9.84 17.30
N SER A 314 0.42 -9.48 18.17
CA SER A 314 -0.97 -9.24 17.77
C SER A 314 -1.08 -7.90 17.02
N VAL A 315 -1.99 -7.88 16.05
CA VAL A 315 -2.17 -6.75 15.14
C VAL A 315 -3.36 -5.91 15.60
N GLY A 316 -3.07 -4.68 16.01
CA GLY A 316 -4.09 -3.71 16.41
C GLY A 316 -4.81 -3.05 15.23
N SER A 317 -5.99 -2.48 15.48
CA SER A 317 -6.83 -1.88 14.44
C SER A 317 -6.27 -0.59 13.82
N ASN A 318 -5.31 0.08 14.47
CA ASN A 318 -4.64 1.27 13.91
C ASN A 318 -3.36 0.92 13.13
N THR A 319 -3.26 -0.33 12.67
CA THR A 319 -2.22 -0.81 11.76
C THR A 319 -2.84 -0.98 10.37
N LEU A 320 -2.06 -1.11 9.30
CA LEU A 320 -2.65 -1.22 7.96
C LEU A 320 -3.49 -2.49 7.83
N MET A 321 -2.94 -3.66 8.20
CA MET A 321 -3.70 -4.91 8.17
C MET A 321 -4.91 -4.85 9.10
N GLY A 322 -4.74 -4.43 10.35
CA GLY A 322 -5.87 -4.33 11.28
C GLY A 322 -6.92 -3.32 10.83
N GLY A 323 -6.52 -2.23 10.18
CA GLY A 323 -7.40 -1.22 9.61
C GLY A 323 -8.17 -1.75 8.41
N ILE A 324 -7.56 -2.53 7.52
CA ILE A 324 -8.30 -3.19 6.42
C ILE A 324 -9.44 -4.06 6.99
N PHE A 325 -9.13 -4.89 8.00
CA PHE A 325 -10.14 -5.75 8.61
C PHE A 325 -11.21 -4.95 9.36
N ALA A 326 -10.79 -3.92 10.12
CA ALA A 326 -11.69 -3.17 10.99
C ALA A 326 -12.49 -2.07 10.25
N SER A 327 -11.83 -1.17 9.51
CA SER A 327 -12.47 -0.01 8.90
C SER A 327 -13.03 -0.28 7.50
N ILE A 328 -12.37 -1.10 6.68
CA ILE A 328 -12.88 -1.46 5.34
C ILE A 328 -13.88 -2.62 5.45
N LEU A 329 -13.49 -3.71 6.12
CA LEU A 329 -14.29 -4.93 6.18
C LEU A 329 -15.23 -5.02 7.40
N LYS A 330 -15.30 -3.94 8.20
CA LYS A 330 -16.22 -3.77 9.34
C LYS A 330 -16.19 -4.94 10.34
N MET A 331 -15.01 -5.51 10.58
CA MET A 331 -14.82 -6.59 11.55
C MET A 331 -14.37 -6.07 12.93
N ASP A 332 -14.81 -6.74 13.99
CA ASP A 332 -14.42 -6.42 15.36
C ASP A 332 -13.10 -7.11 15.74
N ASN A 333 -12.07 -6.35 16.10
CA ASN A 333 -10.80 -6.93 16.54
C ASN A 333 -10.93 -7.49 17.96
N VAL A 334 -10.59 -8.77 18.16
CA VAL A 334 -10.58 -9.38 19.51
C VAL A 334 -9.41 -8.91 20.36
N PHE A 335 -8.38 -8.32 19.74
CA PHE A 335 -7.25 -7.70 20.42
C PHE A 335 -7.52 -6.19 20.61
N ASP A 336 -7.46 -5.73 21.86
CA ASP A 336 -7.78 -4.35 22.27
C ASP A 336 -6.63 -3.35 22.08
N GLY A 337 -5.43 -3.83 21.72
CA GLY A 337 -4.29 -2.97 21.44
C GLY A 337 -4.43 -2.20 20.15
N SER A 338 -3.99 -0.95 20.14
CA SER A 338 -4.08 -0.07 18.96
C SER A 338 -3.00 -0.34 17.91
N LEU A 339 -1.81 -0.82 18.31
CA LEU A 339 -0.62 -1.00 17.46
C LEU A 339 -0.02 -2.40 17.57
N MET A 340 1.03 -2.66 16.79
CA MET A 340 1.83 -3.90 16.84
C MET A 340 2.86 -3.86 17.99
N GLY A 341 2.41 -4.03 19.23
CA GLY A 341 3.27 -3.85 20.41
C GLY A 341 3.25 -4.98 21.43
N SER A 342 2.22 -5.81 21.43
CA SER A 342 2.04 -6.86 22.41
C SER A 342 1.48 -8.13 21.77
N LYS A 343 1.74 -9.24 22.44
CA LYS A 343 1.18 -10.54 22.09
C LYS A 343 -0.03 -10.79 23.00
N MET A 344 -1.20 -10.99 22.41
CA MET A 344 -2.36 -11.55 23.10
C MET A 344 -2.06 -12.99 23.53
N SER A 345 -2.48 -13.39 24.73
CA SER A 345 -2.25 -14.77 25.19
C SER A 345 -3.04 -15.77 24.37
N ASP A 346 -2.53 -17.00 24.21
CA ASP A 346 -3.26 -18.03 23.47
C ASP A 346 -4.58 -18.37 24.19
N GLU A 347 -4.62 -18.31 25.53
CA GLU A 347 -5.85 -18.46 26.32
C GLU A 347 -6.91 -17.40 25.99
N ASP A 348 -6.51 -16.13 25.88
CA ASP A 348 -7.44 -15.05 25.56
C ASP A 348 -7.98 -15.19 24.13
N ILE A 349 -7.14 -15.62 23.18
CA ILE A 349 -7.56 -15.87 21.79
C ILE A 349 -8.58 -17.02 21.74
N VAL A 350 -8.31 -18.11 22.45
CA VAL A 350 -9.23 -19.27 22.55
C VAL A 350 -10.55 -18.89 23.22
N MET A 351 -10.54 -18.01 24.23
CA MET A 351 -11.75 -17.52 24.87
C MET A 351 -12.55 -16.60 23.95
N ALA A 352 -11.87 -15.78 23.13
CA ALA A 352 -12.51 -14.85 22.22
C ALA A 352 -13.10 -15.53 20.96
N GLN A 353 -12.53 -16.67 20.54
CA GLN A 353 -12.96 -17.45 19.36
C GLN A 353 -13.17 -16.56 18.11
N PRO A 354 -12.13 -15.83 17.65
CA PRO A 354 -12.24 -14.98 16.47
C PRO A 354 -12.71 -15.79 15.26
N GLN A 355 -13.64 -15.23 14.49
CA GLN A 355 -14.22 -15.90 13.31
C GLN A 355 -13.28 -15.84 12.09
N VAL A 356 -12.41 -14.83 12.04
CA VAL A 356 -11.38 -14.67 11.01
C VAL A 356 -10.00 -14.59 11.66
N ILE A 357 -9.03 -15.36 11.16
CA ILE A 357 -7.64 -15.33 11.62
C ILE A 357 -6.70 -14.98 10.47
N GLY A 358 -5.98 -13.87 10.59
CA GLY A 358 -5.04 -13.36 9.59
C GLY A 358 -3.57 -13.57 9.93
N PHE A 359 -2.78 -14.03 8.95
CA PHE A 359 -1.33 -14.12 9.04
C PHE A 359 -0.65 -13.44 7.85
N TYR A 360 0.57 -12.93 8.04
CA TYR A 360 1.38 -12.45 6.93
C TYR A 360 2.00 -13.60 6.13
N SER A 361 2.11 -13.42 4.82
CA SER A 361 2.82 -14.34 3.90
C SER A 361 4.30 -14.52 4.25
N SER A 362 4.91 -13.51 4.87
CA SER A 362 6.31 -13.53 5.34
C SER A 362 6.52 -14.39 6.59
N ASP A 363 5.45 -14.87 7.22
CA ASP A 363 5.54 -15.77 8.36
C ASP A 363 5.90 -17.19 7.92
N THR A 364 7.12 -17.59 8.26
CA THR A 364 7.72 -18.87 7.86
C THR A 364 7.28 -20.06 8.71
N ARG A 365 6.52 -19.83 9.80
CA ARG A 365 5.94 -20.91 10.58
C ARG A 365 4.95 -21.73 9.74
N SER A 366 4.89 -23.02 10.01
CA SER A 366 3.87 -23.89 9.44
C SER A 366 2.48 -23.47 9.89
N MET A 367 1.44 -23.84 9.14
CA MET A 367 0.06 -23.50 9.52
C MET A 367 -0.33 -24.12 10.85
N ASP A 368 0.16 -25.32 11.20
CA ASP A 368 -0.13 -25.95 12.48
C ASP A 368 0.54 -25.24 13.66
N GLU A 369 1.76 -24.70 13.47
CA GLU A 369 2.40 -23.83 14.46
C GLU A 369 1.63 -22.51 14.63
N LYS A 370 1.21 -21.89 13.51
CA LYS A 370 0.37 -20.68 13.50
C LYS A 370 -0.99 -20.92 14.16
N MET A 371 -1.58 -22.09 13.98
CA MET A 371 -2.89 -22.46 14.50
C MET A 371 -2.81 -23.20 15.84
N ARG A 372 -1.62 -23.35 16.43
CA ARG A 372 -1.40 -23.97 17.75
C ARG A 372 -1.96 -25.41 17.82
N ALA A 373 -1.87 -26.15 16.72
CA ALA A 373 -2.48 -27.47 16.56
C ALA A 373 -1.61 -28.64 17.05
N ALA A 374 -0.70 -28.37 18.01
CA ALA A 374 0.27 -29.33 18.53
C ALA A 374 -0.29 -30.27 19.59
#